data_AF-A0A9W6MSD4-F1
#
_entry.id   AF-A0A9W6MSD4-F1
#
_cell.length_a   1.000
_cell.length_b   1.000
_cell.length_c   1.000
_cell.angle_alpha   90.00
_cell.angle_beta   90.00
_cell.angle_gamma   90.00
#
_symmetry.space_group_name_H-M   'P 1'
#
loop_
_entity.id
_entity.type
_entity.pdbx_description
1 polymer ?
#
loop_
_entity_poly.entity_id
_entity_poly.type
_entity_poly.pdbx_seq_one_letter_code
_entity_poly.pdbx_strand_id
1 'polypeptide(L)'
;MDRAHAHGPRHERGPRHWQRGEHRQRFAMKLAERLAAAEVAIGVKSDQLDTWRAFTAAAVDFVTPPERRGPKPDAQAGEQTATPSRGVLGMADRMADRAIERAEKGKALKAATDALRQKLTPEQLAKLDQFALGPRHGPHGGRRHGPDGPRRHGSER
;
A
#
# COMPACT_ATOMS: atom_id res chain seq x y z
N MET A 1 18.55 22.57 -55.86
CA MET A 1 17.21 22.45 -55.24
C MET A 1 16.80 21.02 -55.54
N ASP A 2 16.82 20.09 -54.58
CA ASP A 2 15.76 19.95 -53.59
C ASP A 2 16.20 19.22 -52.32
N ARG A 3 15.70 19.69 -51.18
CA ARG A 3 16.02 19.27 -49.81
C ARG A 3 14.82 18.49 -49.27
N ALA A 4 14.83 17.17 -49.42
CA ALA A 4 13.75 16.32 -48.92
C ALA A 4 13.96 15.92 -47.46
N HIS A 5 13.32 16.71 -46.59
CA HIS A 5 12.50 16.29 -45.45
C HIS A 5 13.17 15.47 -44.34
N ALA A 6 13.36 16.18 -43.24
CA ALA A 6 13.65 15.71 -41.89
C ALA A 6 12.71 14.56 -41.46
N HIS A 7 13.31 13.42 -41.14
CA HIS A 7 12.67 12.40 -40.32
C HIS A 7 13.07 12.67 -38.87
N GLY A 8 12.17 13.30 -38.11
CA GLY A 8 12.37 13.54 -36.68
C GLY A 8 12.52 12.22 -35.92
N PRO A 9 13.31 12.19 -34.83
CA PRO A 9 13.50 10.98 -34.06
C PRO A 9 12.17 10.56 -33.43
N ARG A 10 11.76 9.31 -33.70
CA ARG A 10 10.67 8.65 -32.99
C ARG A 10 10.99 8.71 -31.50
N HIS A 11 10.17 9.42 -30.73
CA HIS A 11 10.17 9.30 -29.28
C HIS A 11 9.87 7.85 -28.92
N GLU A 12 10.91 7.11 -28.52
CA GLU A 12 10.80 5.86 -27.79
C GLU A 12 9.92 6.12 -26.56
N ARG A 13 8.68 5.64 -26.62
CA ARG A 13 7.84 5.52 -25.43
C ARG A 13 8.52 4.50 -24.53
N GLY A 14 9.35 4.99 -23.61
CA GLY A 14 9.94 4.21 -22.53
C GLY A 14 8.86 3.37 -21.82
N PRO A 15 9.17 2.14 -21.44
CA PRO A 15 8.16 1.17 -21.09
C PRO A 15 7.54 1.48 -19.71
N ARG A 16 6.20 1.62 -19.68
CA ARG A 16 5.36 2.00 -18.51
C ARG A 16 5.34 0.98 -17.35
N HIS A 17 6.30 0.06 -17.24
CA HIS A 17 6.28 -1.02 -16.25
C HIS A 17 6.89 -0.63 -14.88
N TRP A 18 7.58 0.51 -14.78
CA TRP A 18 8.20 1.00 -13.55
C TRP A 18 7.23 1.60 -12.53
N GLN A 19 6.06 2.07 -12.97
CA GLN A 19 5.13 2.83 -12.11
C GLN A 19 4.45 1.96 -11.02
N ARG A 20 4.23 0.65 -11.26
CA ARG A 20 3.44 -0.19 -10.33
C ARG A 20 4.19 -0.52 -9.01
N GLY A 21 5.52 -0.59 -9.03
CA GLY A 21 6.33 -0.80 -7.81
C GLY A 21 6.42 0.47 -6.97
N GLU A 22 6.64 1.60 -7.64
CA GLU A 22 6.76 2.92 -7.02
C GLU A 22 5.52 3.33 -6.22
N HIS A 23 4.31 3.06 -6.76
CA HIS A 23 3.08 3.40 -6.05
C HIS A 23 2.93 2.69 -4.70
N ARG A 24 3.35 1.41 -4.60
CA ARG A 24 3.28 0.67 -3.32
C ARG A 24 4.41 1.02 -2.37
N GLN A 25 5.60 1.32 -2.87
CA GLN A 25 6.70 1.81 -2.03
C GLN A 25 6.35 3.18 -1.41
N ARG A 26 5.74 4.08 -2.21
CA ARG A 26 5.18 5.34 -1.68
C ARG A 26 4.09 5.10 -0.63
N PHE A 27 3.27 4.06 -0.78
CA PHE A 27 2.28 3.69 0.23
C PHE A 27 2.94 3.18 1.52
N ALA A 28 3.96 2.34 1.41
CA ALA A 28 4.73 1.85 2.56
C ALA A 28 5.41 2.99 3.33
N MET A 29 6.01 3.95 2.62
CA MET A 29 6.60 5.15 3.24
C MET A 29 5.55 6.00 3.95
N LYS A 30 4.40 6.28 3.31
CA LYS A 30 3.29 7.00 3.95
C LYS A 30 2.76 6.28 5.19
N LEU A 31 2.72 4.95 5.16
CA LEU A 31 2.35 4.16 6.33
C LEU A 31 3.37 4.32 7.45
N ALA A 32 4.67 4.21 7.14
CA ALA A 32 5.75 4.41 8.10
C ALA A 32 5.72 5.81 8.73
N GLU A 33 5.52 6.86 7.93
CA GLU A 33 5.36 8.24 8.42
C GLU A 33 4.19 8.36 9.41
N ARG A 34 3.04 7.76 9.09
CA ARG A 34 1.88 7.76 9.98
C ARG A 34 2.10 6.98 11.26
N LEU A 35 2.83 5.86 11.18
CA LEU A 35 3.20 5.07 12.35
C LEU A 35 4.15 5.88 13.23
N ALA A 36 5.18 6.53 12.68
CA ALA A 36 6.05 7.41 13.46
C ALA A 36 5.27 8.56 14.16
N ALA A 37 4.27 9.15 13.48
CA ALA A 37 3.40 10.13 14.12
C ALA A 37 2.53 9.53 15.24
N ALA A 38 2.01 8.31 15.05
CA ALA A 38 1.22 7.61 16.05
C ALA A 38 2.05 7.28 17.31
N GLU A 39 3.33 6.91 17.16
CA GLU A 39 4.26 6.64 18.26
C GLU A 39 4.33 7.80 19.25
N VAL A 40 4.54 9.01 18.71
CA VAL A 40 4.61 10.25 19.50
C VAL A 40 3.25 10.58 20.11
N ALA A 41 2.17 10.44 19.34
CA ALA A 41 0.83 10.83 19.78
C ALA A 41 0.25 9.93 20.88
N ILE A 42 0.52 8.62 20.86
CA ILE A 42 0.10 7.71 21.93
C ILE A 42 1.08 7.71 23.11
N GLY A 43 2.27 8.30 22.94
CA GLY A 43 3.29 8.38 23.97
C GLY A 43 3.88 7.01 24.31
N VAL A 44 4.42 6.32 23.31
CA VAL A 44 5.12 5.02 23.49
C VAL A 44 6.30 5.21 24.45
N LYS A 45 6.36 4.38 25.50
CA LYS A 45 7.43 4.41 26.51
C LYS A 45 8.63 3.56 26.09
N SER A 46 9.78 3.77 26.74
CA SER A 46 11.02 3.05 26.43
C SER A 46 10.90 1.53 26.55
N ASP A 47 10.14 1.04 27.53
CA ASP A 47 9.89 -0.39 27.72
C ASP A 47 8.88 -0.98 26.71
N GLN A 48 8.19 -0.13 25.96
CA GLN A 48 7.21 -0.50 24.92
C GLN A 48 7.79 -0.35 23.49
N LEU A 49 8.91 0.35 23.35
CA LEU A 49 9.51 0.70 22.05
C LEU A 49 9.86 -0.53 21.21
N ASP A 50 10.39 -1.60 21.80
CA ASP A 50 10.78 -2.79 21.04
C ASP A 50 9.56 -3.49 20.42
N THR A 51 8.47 -3.61 21.20
CA THR A 51 7.21 -4.17 20.70
C THR A 51 6.57 -3.28 19.64
N TRP A 52 6.65 -1.96 19.83
CA TRP A 52 6.19 -0.99 18.84
C TRP A 52 6.97 -1.09 17.51
N ARG A 53 8.31 -1.17 17.58
CA ARG A 53 9.17 -1.34 16.41
C ARG A 53 8.92 -2.66 15.68
N ALA A 54 8.73 -3.75 16.42
CA ALA A 54 8.38 -5.05 15.83
C ALA A 54 7.03 -4.99 15.08
N PHE A 55 6.02 -4.33 15.67
CA PHE A 55 4.74 -4.10 15.02
C PHE A 55 4.85 -3.25 13.75
N THR A 56 5.54 -2.11 13.82
CA THR A 56 5.69 -1.21 12.67
C THR A 56 6.50 -1.84 11.53
N ALA A 57 7.57 -2.58 11.85
CA ALA A 57 8.31 -3.37 10.88
C ALA A 57 7.43 -4.41 10.19
N ALA A 58 6.69 -5.23 10.95
CA ALA A 58 5.77 -6.22 10.39
C ALA A 58 4.65 -5.59 9.53
N ALA A 59 4.15 -4.41 9.92
CA ALA A 59 3.14 -3.68 9.16
C ALA A 59 3.69 -3.16 7.82
N VAL A 60 4.90 -2.58 7.83
CA VAL A 60 5.58 -2.13 6.61
C VAL A 60 5.92 -3.32 5.71
N ASP A 61 6.44 -4.41 6.25
CA ASP A 61 6.78 -5.61 5.48
C ASP A 61 5.58 -6.24 4.79
N PHE A 62 4.42 -6.25 5.46
CA PHE A 62 3.17 -6.77 4.90
C PHE A 62 2.67 -5.97 3.70
N VAL A 63 2.86 -4.65 3.70
CA VAL A 63 2.42 -3.78 2.59
C VAL A 63 3.49 -3.58 1.52
N THR A 64 4.76 -3.79 1.88
CA THR A 64 5.90 -3.69 0.97
C THR A 64 5.87 -4.85 -0.03
N PRO A 65 5.93 -4.56 -1.34
CA PRO A 65 5.96 -5.60 -2.36
C PRO A 65 7.15 -6.54 -2.13
N PRO A 66 7.01 -7.85 -2.40
CA PRO A 66 8.19 -8.68 -2.57
C PRO A 66 9.03 -8.06 -3.68
N GLU A 67 10.34 -7.93 -3.44
CA GLU A 67 11.26 -7.51 -4.50
C GLU A 67 11.03 -8.42 -5.69
N ARG A 68 10.88 -7.81 -6.87
CA ARG A 68 10.88 -8.61 -8.09
C ARG A 68 12.26 -9.26 -8.15
N ARG A 69 12.35 -10.54 -7.82
CA ARG A 69 13.36 -11.45 -8.40
C ARG A 69 13.12 -11.48 -9.91
N GLY A 70 13.42 -10.37 -10.59
CA GLY A 70 13.73 -10.41 -11.99
C GLY A 70 15.05 -11.14 -12.15
N PRO A 71 15.28 -11.87 -13.24
CA PRO A 71 16.60 -12.37 -13.52
C PRO A 71 17.54 -11.16 -13.55
N LYS A 72 18.56 -11.16 -12.69
CA LYS A 72 19.73 -10.31 -12.91
C LYS A 72 20.23 -10.66 -14.32
N PRO A 73 20.29 -9.73 -15.28
CA PRO A 73 21.25 -9.94 -16.36
C PRO A 73 22.62 -9.96 -15.68
N ASP A 74 23.53 -10.79 -16.17
CA ASP A 74 24.90 -10.94 -15.69
C ASP A 74 25.10 -12.08 -14.66
N ALA A 75 24.90 -13.31 -15.11
CA ALA A 75 25.91 -14.38 -15.02
C ALA A 75 25.44 -15.60 -15.82
N GLN A 76 26.13 -15.88 -16.92
CA GLN A 76 26.05 -17.17 -17.61
C GLN A 76 26.60 -18.30 -16.73
N ALA A 77 26.09 -19.50 -17.03
CA ALA A 77 26.63 -20.83 -16.72
C ALA A 77 26.22 -21.47 -15.38
N GLY A 78 25.50 -22.59 -15.49
CA GLY A 78 25.36 -23.61 -14.45
C GLY A 78 23.92 -23.86 -14.01
N GLU A 79 23.52 -25.11 -14.05
CA GLU A 79 22.26 -25.69 -13.53
C GLU A 79 20.94 -25.29 -14.20
N GLN A 80 20.50 -26.16 -15.10
CA GLN A 80 19.09 -26.35 -15.42
C GLN A 80 18.36 -26.86 -14.16
N THR A 81 17.31 -26.19 -13.73
CA THR A 81 16.07 -26.86 -13.30
C THR A 81 14.89 -25.90 -13.40
N ALA A 82 13.84 -26.36 -14.09
CA ALA A 82 12.58 -25.69 -14.36
C ALA A 82 12.68 -24.39 -15.18
N THR A 83 12.49 -24.51 -16.50
CA THR A 83 11.85 -23.44 -17.26
C THR A 83 10.61 -22.98 -16.49
N PRO A 84 10.50 -21.73 -16.03
CA PRO A 84 9.28 -21.28 -15.38
C PRO A 84 8.17 -21.44 -16.40
N SER A 85 7.22 -22.33 -16.11
CA SER A 85 6.13 -22.68 -17.01
C SER A 85 5.51 -21.40 -17.55
N ARG A 86 5.80 -21.07 -18.82
CA ARG A 86 5.32 -19.83 -19.47
C ARG A 86 3.81 -19.83 -19.71
N GLY A 87 3.14 -20.94 -19.38
CA GLY A 87 1.69 -21.12 -19.44
C GLY A 87 0.95 -20.80 -18.14
N VAL A 88 -0.36 -21.05 -18.16
CA VAL A 88 -1.29 -20.75 -17.07
C VAL A 88 -0.86 -21.37 -15.73
N LEU A 89 -0.33 -22.60 -15.73
CA LEU A 89 0.13 -23.28 -14.52
C LEU A 89 1.30 -22.54 -13.83
N GLY A 90 2.31 -22.08 -14.57
CA GLY A 90 3.39 -21.30 -13.95
C GLY A 90 2.99 -19.87 -13.56
N MET A 91 1.90 -19.35 -14.11
CA MET A 91 1.27 -18.15 -13.56
C MET A 91 0.56 -18.46 -12.23
N ALA A 92 -0.15 -19.58 -12.14
CA ALA A 92 -0.82 -20.05 -10.93
C ALA A 92 0.20 -20.34 -9.81
N ASP A 93 1.30 -21.03 -10.10
CA ASP A 93 2.38 -21.31 -9.14
C ASP A 93 2.94 -20.00 -8.56
N ARG A 94 3.29 -19.03 -9.42
CA ARG A 94 3.78 -17.72 -8.97
C ARG A 94 2.75 -16.93 -8.17
N MET A 95 1.46 -17.11 -8.44
CA MET A 95 0.41 -16.51 -7.62
C MET A 95 0.32 -17.19 -6.25
N ALA A 96 0.40 -18.51 -6.20
CA ALA A 96 0.40 -19.30 -4.97
C ALA A 96 1.61 -18.95 -4.09
N ASP A 97 2.82 -18.93 -4.64
CA ASP A 97 4.04 -18.54 -3.93
C ASP A 97 3.91 -17.17 -3.28
N ARG A 98 3.42 -16.17 -4.04
CA ARG A 98 3.16 -14.83 -3.53
C ARG A 98 2.08 -14.80 -2.45
N ALA A 99 1.05 -15.63 -2.57
CA ALA A 99 0.00 -15.73 -1.58
C ALA A 99 0.54 -16.32 -0.28
N ILE A 100 1.39 -17.35 -0.36
CA ILE A 100 2.07 -17.98 0.79
C ILE A 100 3.01 -16.97 1.46
N GLU A 101 3.89 -16.31 0.70
CA GLU A 101 4.79 -15.26 1.23
C GLU A 101 3.99 -14.17 1.97
N ARG A 102 2.86 -13.74 1.38
CA ARG A 102 1.99 -12.75 2.01
C ARG A 102 1.28 -13.28 3.25
N ALA A 103 0.91 -14.56 3.26
CA ALA A 103 0.29 -15.21 4.41
C ALA A 103 1.27 -15.26 5.60
N GLU A 104 2.53 -15.61 5.37
CA GLU A 104 3.57 -15.60 6.41
C GLU A 104 3.79 -14.20 6.99
N LYS A 105 3.89 -13.18 6.13
CA LYS A 105 3.93 -11.77 6.59
C LYS A 105 2.68 -11.38 7.38
N GLY A 106 1.52 -11.85 6.97
CA GLY A 106 0.26 -11.63 7.68
C GLY A 106 0.23 -12.28 9.07
N LYS A 107 0.78 -13.49 9.21
CA LYS A 107 0.95 -14.15 10.51
C LYS A 107 1.88 -13.36 11.43
N ALA A 108 3.02 -12.89 10.90
CA ALA A 108 3.96 -12.06 11.64
C ALA A 108 3.30 -10.76 12.13
N LEU A 109 2.54 -10.07 11.27
CA LEU A 109 1.80 -8.87 11.64
C LEU A 109 0.75 -9.14 12.72
N LYS A 110 0.00 -10.26 12.61
CA LYS A 110 -0.97 -10.64 13.64
C LYS A 110 -0.30 -10.88 14.99
N ALA A 111 0.77 -11.66 15.02
CA ALA A 111 1.53 -11.92 16.24
C ALA A 111 2.07 -10.62 16.88
N ALA A 112 2.62 -9.72 16.07
CA ALA A 112 3.11 -8.42 16.56
C ALA A 112 1.97 -7.52 17.08
N THR A 113 0.78 -7.59 16.45
CA THR A 113 -0.42 -6.87 16.93
C THR A 113 -0.88 -7.39 18.29
N ASP A 114 -0.90 -8.71 18.48
CA ASP A 114 -1.31 -9.34 19.73
C ASP A 114 -0.31 -9.01 20.86
N ALA A 115 1.00 -9.05 20.57
CA ALA A 115 2.04 -8.62 21.50
C ALA A 115 1.91 -7.13 21.88
N LEU A 116 1.61 -6.27 20.90
CA LEU A 116 1.42 -4.83 21.15
C LEU A 116 0.21 -4.57 22.05
N ARG A 117 -0.91 -5.29 21.84
CA ARG A 117 -2.11 -5.19 22.68
C ARG A 117 -1.87 -5.59 24.14
N GLN A 118 -0.99 -6.55 24.38
CA GLN A 118 -0.62 -6.96 25.74
C GLN A 118 0.29 -5.94 26.45
N LYS A 119 1.02 -5.12 25.68
CA LYS A 119 2.07 -4.24 26.21
C LYS A 119 1.62 -2.78 26.38
N LEU A 120 0.67 -2.31 25.56
CA LEU A 120 0.11 -0.97 25.65
C LEU A 120 -0.94 -0.86 26.75
N THR A 121 -1.08 0.33 27.35
CA THR A 121 -2.19 0.60 28.28
C THR A 121 -3.52 0.75 27.53
N PRO A 122 -4.67 0.53 28.19
CA PRO A 122 -5.98 0.75 27.58
C PRO A 122 -6.15 2.14 26.96
N GLU A 123 -5.60 3.17 27.59
CA GLU A 123 -5.65 4.55 27.08
C GLU A 123 -4.82 4.73 25.81
N GLN A 124 -3.65 4.09 25.73
CA GLN A 124 -2.82 4.11 24.53
C GLN A 124 -3.50 3.38 23.37
N LEU A 125 -4.16 2.24 23.64
CA LEU A 125 -4.96 1.52 22.66
C LEU A 125 -6.13 2.36 22.15
N ALA A 126 -6.87 3.01 23.05
CA ALA A 126 -7.98 3.89 22.68
C ALA A 126 -7.54 5.07 21.81
N LYS A 127 -6.35 5.65 22.08
CA LYS A 127 -5.76 6.66 21.21
C LYS A 127 -5.36 6.08 19.86
N LEU A 128 -4.72 4.91 19.83
CA LEU A 128 -4.30 4.25 18.60
C LEU A 128 -5.49 3.96 17.66
N ASP A 129 -6.64 3.57 18.21
CA ASP A 129 -7.88 3.37 17.44
C ASP A 129 -8.37 4.65 16.77
N GLN A 130 -8.16 5.82 17.39
CA GLN A 130 -8.47 7.12 16.77
C GLN A 130 -7.51 7.48 15.63
N PHE A 131 -6.29 6.93 15.64
CA PHE A 131 -5.32 7.04 14.55
C PHE A 131 -5.56 6.03 13.42
N ALA A 132 -6.38 5.00 13.66
CA ALA A 132 -6.66 3.97 12.69
C ALA A 132 -7.26 4.56 11.40
N LEU A 133 -6.67 4.12 10.30
CA LEU A 133 -6.85 4.49 8.90
C LEU A 133 -8.26 4.26 8.29
N GLY A 134 -9.30 4.08 9.12
CA GLY A 134 -10.66 3.89 8.64
C GLY A 134 -11.31 5.19 8.16
N PRO A 135 -12.33 5.15 7.28
CA PRO A 135 -13.20 6.29 7.06
C PRO A 135 -13.69 6.74 8.43
N ARG A 136 -13.39 7.99 8.79
CA ARG A 136 -13.99 8.64 9.95
C ARG A 136 -15.50 8.49 9.81
N HIS A 137 -16.11 7.59 10.58
CA HIS A 137 -17.53 7.69 10.86
C HIS A 137 -17.68 8.94 11.73
N GLY A 138 -17.66 10.10 11.08
CA GLY A 138 -18.27 11.28 11.66
C GLY A 138 -19.71 10.91 12.01
N PRO A 139 -20.24 11.40 13.15
CA PRO A 139 -21.64 11.18 13.46
C PRO A 139 -22.45 11.55 12.23
N HIS A 140 -23.35 10.66 11.79
CA HIS A 140 -24.28 10.89 10.70
C HIS A 140 -25.15 12.11 11.06
N GLY A 141 -24.64 13.31 10.77
CA GLY A 141 -25.40 14.54 10.71
C GLY A 141 -26.38 14.37 9.56
N GLY A 142 -27.64 14.20 9.93
CA GLY A 142 -28.71 13.76 9.05
C GLY A 142 -28.72 14.49 7.71
N ARG A 143 -29.00 13.73 6.65
CA ARG A 143 -29.58 14.26 5.42
C ARG A 143 -30.89 14.96 5.81
N ARG A 144 -30.82 16.24 6.14
CA ARG A 144 -31.99 17.10 6.14
C ARG A 144 -32.38 17.32 4.69
N HIS A 145 -33.39 16.56 4.33
CA HIS A 145 -34.42 16.87 3.36
C HIS A 145 -34.62 18.38 3.14
N GLY A 146 -34.65 18.81 1.88
CA GLY A 146 -35.07 20.15 1.44
C GLY A 146 -34.19 20.68 0.30
N PRO A 147 -34.75 20.88 -0.89
CA PRO A 147 -35.08 22.28 -1.20
C PRO A 147 -36.58 22.47 -1.32
N ASP A 148 -37.06 23.45 -0.55
CA ASP A 148 -38.34 24.11 -0.66
C ASP A 148 -38.71 24.44 -2.12
N GLY A 149 -39.88 23.95 -2.52
CA GLY A 149 -40.89 24.50 -3.42
C GLY A 149 -40.50 25.32 -4.68
N PRO A 150 -41.13 25.07 -5.85
CA PRO A 150 -41.05 26.00 -6.96
C PRO A 150 -41.75 27.32 -6.60
N ARG A 151 -40.96 28.41 -6.55
CA ARG A 151 -41.49 29.78 -6.48
C ARG A 151 -42.27 30.08 -7.76
N ARG A 152 -43.59 30.30 -7.62
CA ARG A 152 -44.36 31.08 -8.58
C ARG A 152 -43.81 32.51 -8.61
N HIS A 153 -43.29 32.93 -9.75
CA HIS A 153 -43.30 34.33 -10.16
C HIS A 153 -43.91 34.37 -11.55
N GLY A 154 -45.11 34.96 -11.65
CA GLY A 154 -45.63 35.43 -12.91
C GLY A 154 -45.02 36.79 -13.25
N SER A 155 -44.72 37.00 -14.53
CA SER A 155 -44.72 38.31 -15.19
C SER A 155 -44.58 38.12 -16.71
N GLU A 156 -45.61 38.59 -17.42
CA GLU A 156 -45.61 39.11 -18.79
C GLU A 156 -45.29 38.18 -19.97
N ARG A 157 -46.34 37.82 -20.72
CA ARG A 157 -46.70 38.48 -22.00
C ARG A 157 -48.14 38.13 -22.41
#